data_AF-N6UI35-F1
#
_entry.id   AF-N6UI35-F1
#
_cell.length_a   1.000
_cell.length_b   1.000
_cell.length_c   1.000
_cell.angle_alpha   90.00
_cell.angle_beta   90.00
_cell.angle_gamma   90.00
#
_symmetry.space_group_name_H-M   'P 1'
#
loop_
_entity.id
_entity.type
_entity.pdbx_description
1 polymer ?
#
loop_
_entity_poly.entity_id
_entity_poly.type
_entity_poly.pdbx_seq_one_letter_code
_entity_poly.pdbx_strand_id
1 'polypeptide(L)'
;MEESGVWSKSLNCYGMHEGVTKVQFRDVLHCALDMTDDSLMDRVFLALDKGPSSCISMETWATAFSLFLRGTIEEKIQFCFSIYDIMGDGILARDSIFQLLRTSLVSQSGEEDAEESARDMIEVITKKMDIDRDGKISYADYKQSVLKNPMLLEAFGQCLPSRQAIFSYLTTFTSTGSTM
;
A
#
# COMPACT_ATOMS: atom_id res chain seq x y z
N MET A 1 53.85 2.58 -3.49
CA MET A 1 52.65 3.44 -3.45
C MET A 1 51.63 2.81 -4.38
N GLU A 2 50.75 1.92 -3.91
CA GLU A 2 49.51 1.54 -4.66
C GLU A 2 48.55 0.55 -3.94
N GLU A 3 48.54 0.42 -2.60
CA GLU A 3 47.60 -0.52 -1.93
C GLU A 3 46.59 0.14 -0.99
N SER A 4 46.52 1.48 -0.96
CA SER A 4 45.57 2.22 -0.11
C SER A 4 44.20 2.41 -0.77
N GLY A 5 44.08 2.20 -2.08
CA GLY A 5 42.87 2.51 -2.86
C GLY A 5 41.82 1.39 -2.90
N VAL A 6 42.23 0.12 -2.74
CA VAL A 6 41.33 -1.04 -2.88
C VAL A 6 40.41 -1.17 -1.67
N TRP A 7 40.96 -1.00 -0.45
CA TRP A 7 40.18 -1.05 0.78
C TRP A 7 39.19 0.11 0.92
N SER A 8 39.51 1.28 0.35
CA SER A 8 38.58 2.43 0.35
C SER A 8 37.31 2.14 -0.46
N LYS A 9 37.41 1.35 -1.54
CA LYS A 9 36.25 0.96 -2.36
C LYS A 9 35.43 -0.16 -1.71
N SER A 10 36.07 -1.08 -0.99
CA SER A 10 35.35 -2.13 -0.23
C SER A 10 34.70 -1.61 1.04
N LEU A 11 35.23 -0.54 1.67
CA LEU A 11 34.59 0.13 2.80
C LEU A 11 33.49 1.12 2.39
N ASN A 12 33.50 1.59 1.13
CA ASN A 12 32.40 2.41 0.60
C ASN A 12 31.16 1.59 0.22
N CYS A 13 31.23 0.25 0.29
CA CYS A 13 30.08 -0.66 0.18
C CYS A 13 29.33 -0.84 1.50
N TYR A 14 29.82 -0.25 2.60
CA TYR A 14 29.06 0.01 3.83
C TYR A 14 28.48 1.42 3.82
N GLY A 15 28.07 1.91 2.64
CA GLY A 15 27.22 3.08 2.57
C GLY A 15 26.00 2.81 3.44
N MET A 16 25.84 3.59 4.51
CA MET A 16 24.58 3.70 5.23
C MET A 16 23.47 3.80 4.19
N HIS A 17 22.69 2.74 4.02
CA HIS A 17 21.42 2.87 3.32
C HIS A 17 20.63 3.85 4.18
N GLU A 18 20.52 5.10 3.73
CA GLU A 18 19.86 6.19 4.45
C GLU A 18 18.32 6.05 4.38
N GLY A 19 17.84 4.80 4.33
CA GLY A 19 16.46 4.46 4.02
C GLY A 19 16.17 2.96 4.10
N VAL A 20 14.89 2.63 3.99
CA VAL A 20 14.36 1.28 4.02
C VAL A 20 14.30 0.72 2.61
N THR A 21 14.95 -0.42 2.39
CA THR A 21 14.89 -1.14 1.11
C THR A 21 13.52 -1.80 0.92
N LYS A 22 13.16 -2.13 -0.32
CA LYS A 22 11.93 -2.88 -0.62
C LYS A 22 11.81 -4.20 0.15
N VAL A 23 12.93 -4.92 0.32
CA VAL A 23 12.96 -6.18 1.08
C VAL A 23 12.63 -5.94 2.55
N GLN A 24 13.31 -4.99 3.19
CA GLN A 24 13.03 -4.66 4.60
C GLN A 24 11.60 -4.15 4.81
N PHE A 25 11.10 -3.35 3.88
CA PHE A 25 9.72 -2.87 3.89
C PHE A 25 8.72 -4.03 3.87
N ARG A 26 8.90 -4.98 2.93
CA ARG A 26 8.05 -6.17 2.81
C ARG A 26 8.13 -7.07 4.03
N ASP A 27 9.33 -7.31 4.55
CA ASP A 27 9.52 -8.15 5.75
C ASP A 27 8.75 -7.58 6.95
N VAL A 28 8.77 -6.25 7.14
CA VAL A 28 8.02 -5.62 8.23
C VAL A 28 6.51 -5.72 8.00
N LEU A 29 6.03 -5.39 6.79
CA LEU A 29 4.60 -5.44 6.51
C LEU A 29 4.02 -6.87 6.62
N HIS A 30 4.75 -7.85 6.13
CA HIS A 30 4.34 -9.25 6.21
C HIS A 30 4.42 -9.78 7.65
N CYS A 31 5.57 -9.63 8.33
CA CYS A 31 5.77 -10.25 9.65
C CYS A 31 5.04 -9.52 10.79
N ALA A 32 4.99 -8.19 10.75
CA ALA A 32 4.47 -7.40 11.86
C ALA A 32 3.02 -6.94 11.66
N LEU A 33 2.58 -6.84 10.40
CA LEU A 33 1.31 -6.22 10.03
C LEU A 33 0.39 -7.12 9.19
N ASP A 34 0.78 -8.38 8.97
CA ASP A 34 -0.02 -9.43 8.33
C ASP A 34 -0.59 -9.01 6.96
N MET A 35 0.22 -8.29 6.18
CA MET A 35 -0.08 -7.98 4.78
C MET A 35 0.47 -9.08 3.89
N THR A 36 -0.41 -9.69 3.09
CA THR A 36 -0.08 -10.89 2.29
C THR A 36 -0.19 -10.67 0.78
N ASP A 37 -0.79 -9.57 0.34
CA ASP A 37 -0.83 -9.23 -1.09
C ASP A 37 0.51 -8.59 -1.51
N ASP A 38 1.40 -9.43 -2.03
CA ASP A 38 2.70 -9.03 -2.56
C ASP A 38 2.62 -7.94 -3.64
N SER A 39 1.59 -8.00 -4.49
CA SER A 39 1.44 -7.06 -5.59
C SER A 39 1.04 -5.66 -5.09
N LEU A 40 0.19 -5.60 -4.07
CA LEU A 40 -0.20 -4.34 -3.44
C LEU A 40 0.89 -3.82 -2.52
N MET A 41 1.61 -4.68 -1.78
CA MET A 41 2.79 -4.24 -1.03
C MET A 41 3.84 -3.58 -1.94
N ASP A 42 4.04 -4.14 -3.13
CA ASP A 42 4.92 -3.54 -4.14
C ASP A 42 4.43 -2.17 -4.61
N ARG A 43 3.12 -2.01 -4.82
CA ARG A 43 2.52 -0.71 -5.18
C ARG A 43 2.58 0.30 -4.04
N VAL A 44 2.37 -0.14 -2.80
CA VAL A 44 2.51 0.70 -1.61
C VAL A 44 3.95 1.23 -1.52
N PHE A 45 4.94 0.37 -1.76
CA PHE A 45 6.35 0.78 -1.81
C PHE A 45 6.58 1.83 -2.92
N LEU A 46 6.06 1.59 -4.13
CA LEU A 46 6.19 2.54 -5.25
C LEU A 46 5.49 3.89 -4.99
N ALA A 47 4.35 3.89 -4.30
CA ALA A 47 3.63 5.12 -3.93
C ALA A 47 4.41 5.97 -2.91
N LEU A 48 5.20 5.30 -2.06
CA LEU A 48 6.07 5.93 -1.07
C LEU A 48 7.43 6.36 -1.64
N ASP A 49 7.97 5.58 -2.58
CA ASP A 49 9.26 5.84 -3.22
C ASP A 49 9.14 6.88 -4.34
N LYS A 50 9.32 8.14 -3.95
CA LYS A 50 9.26 9.31 -4.86
C LYS A 50 10.63 9.71 -5.39
N GLY A 51 11.68 8.93 -5.13
CA GLY A 51 13.07 9.29 -5.41
C GLY A 51 13.72 8.43 -6.50
N PRO A 52 14.93 8.81 -6.95
CA PRO A 52 15.75 7.98 -7.84
C PRO A 52 16.45 6.82 -7.09
N SER A 53 16.33 6.78 -5.75
CA SER A 53 16.89 5.72 -4.90
C SER A 53 15.97 4.51 -4.88
N SER A 54 16.51 3.29 -4.88
CA SER A 54 15.74 2.06 -4.67
C SER A 54 15.35 1.82 -3.19
N CYS A 55 15.23 2.89 -2.41
CA CYS A 55 15.01 2.90 -0.96
C CYS A 55 14.12 4.09 -0.59
N ILE A 56 13.19 3.89 0.35
CA ILE A 56 12.40 4.99 0.94
C ILE A 56 13.19 5.61 2.09
N SER A 57 13.16 6.92 2.26
CA SER A 57 13.82 7.56 3.41
C SER A 57 13.17 7.09 4.73
N MET A 58 13.94 7.15 5.83
CA MET A 58 13.40 6.82 7.16
C MET A 58 12.23 7.72 7.58
N GLU A 59 12.21 8.98 7.12
CA GLU A 59 11.11 9.91 7.35
C GLU A 59 9.83 9.48 6.62
N THR A 60 9.94 9.14 5.33
CA THR A 60 8.81 8.61 4.54
C THR A 60 8.29 7.32 5.15
N TRP A 61 9.19 6.43 5.56
CA TRP A 61 8.83 5.19 6.24
C TRP A 61 8.09 5.44 7.55
N ALA A 62 8.62 6.30 8.43
CA ALA A 62 7.97 6.63 9.70
C ALA A 62 6.58 7.26 9.49
N THR A 63 6.44 8.10 8.47
CA THR A 63 5.16 8.72 8.09
C THR A 63 4.15 7.67 7.64
N ALA A 64 4.53 6.76 6.74
CA ALA A 64 3.69 5.67 6.28
C ALA A 64 3.28 4.74 7.44
N PHE A 65 4.23 4.40 8.30
CA PHE A 65 3.98 3.54 9.45
C PHE A 65 3.05 4.18 10.48
N SER A 66 3.18 5.50 10.70
CA SER A 66 2.23 6.26 11.52
C SER A 66 0.82 6.24 10.93
N LEU A 67 0.69 6.40 9.61
CA LEU A 67 -0.59 6.30 8.89
C LEU A 67 -1.21 4.91 9.04
N PHE A 68 -0.43 3.84 8.92
CA PHE A 68 -0.91 2.47 9.12
C PHE A 68 -1.50 2.26 10.51
N LEU A 69 -0.75 2.66 11.55
CA LEU A 69 -1.15 2.39 12.93
C LEU A 69 -2.23 3.33 13.44
N ARG A 70 -2.20 4.62 13.06
CA ARG A 70 -2.99 5.68 13.68
C ARG A 70 -3.61 6.68 12.71
N GLY A 71 -3.47 6.48 11.40
CA GLY A 71 -4.02 7.37 10.39
C GLY A 71 -5.54 7.50 10.50
N THR A 72 -6.01 8.73 10.34
CA THR A 72 -7.43 9.06 10.21
C THR A 72 -8.03 8.43 8.95
N ILE A 73 -9.36 8.38 8.89
CA ILE A 73 -10.04 7.87 7.70
C ILE A 73 -9.71 8.71 6.46
N GLU A 74 -9.54 10.03 6.60
CA GLU A 74 -9.22 10.90 5.47
C GLU A 74 -7.82 10.68 4.92
N GLU A 75 -6.82 10.54 5.81
CA GLU A 75 -5.45 10.21 5.42
C GLU A 75 -5.40 8.84 4.72
N LYS A 76 -6.15 7.86 5.25
CA LYS A 76 -6.25 6.52 4.65
C LYS A 76 -6.94 6.53 3.28
N ILE A 77 -8.01 7.32 3.11
CA ILE A 77 -8.66 7.51 1.81
C ILE A 77 -7.66 8.06 0.79
N GLN A 78 -6.93 9.12 1.15
CA GLN A 78 -5.95 9.71 0.25
C GLN A 78 -4.84 8.71 -0.11
N PHE A 79 -4.37 7.97 0.89
CA PHE A 79 -3.32 6.98 0.71
C PHE A 79 -3.76 5.82 -0.20
N CYS A 80 -4.87 5.15 0.10
CA CYS A 80 -5.38 4.05 -0.72
C CYS A 80 -5.64 4.50 -2.15
N PHE A 81 -6.26 5.67 -2.34
CA PHE A 81 -6.49 6.19 -3.69
C PHE A 81 -5.18 6.40 -4.47
N SER A 82 -4.12 6.92 -3.83
CA SER A 82 -2.81 7.09 -4.48
C SER A 82 -2.15 5.78 -4.90
N ILE A 83 -2.50 4.66 -4.26
CA ILE A 83 -2.02 3.33 -4.63
C ILE A 83 -2.82 2.77 -5.82
N TYR A 84 -4.12 3.06 -5.85
CA TYR A 84 -5.02 2.60 -6.90
C TYR A 84 -4.90 3.42 -8.20
N ASP A 85 -4.59 4.71 -8.10
CA ASP A 85 -4.41 5.61 -9.24
C ASP A 85 -3.04 5.39 -9.89
N ILE A 86 -2.91 4.28 -10.61
CA ILE A 86 -1.68 3.86 -11.30
C ILE A 86 -1.21 4.92 -12.31
N MET A 87 -2.17 5.61 -12.94
CA MET A 87 -1.90 6.58 -14.01
C MET A 87 -1.62 7.98 -13.46
N GLY A 88 -2.02 8.27 -12.22
CA GLY A 88 -1.83 9.57 -11.58
C GLY A 88 -2.71 10.67 -12.16
N ASP A 89 -3.80 10.31 -12.84
CA ASP A 89 -4.71 11.25 -13.50
C ASP A 89 -5.93 11.62 -12.62
N GLY A 90 -5.98 11.09 -11.39
CA GLY A 90 -7.04 11.33 -10.43
C GLY A 90 -8.30 10.50 -10.69
N ILE A 91 -8.23 9.50 -11.57
CA ILE A 91 -9.39 8.72 -12.03
C ILE A 91 -9.05 7.23 -12.06
N LEU A 92 -9.90 6.42 -11.42
CA LEU A 92 -9.84 4.97 -11.53
C LEU A 92 -10.72 4.53 -12.71
N ALA A 93 -10.10 4.37 -13.87
CA ALA A 93 -10.74 3.80 -15.05
C ALA A 93 -10.98 2.29 -14.87
N ARG A 94 -11.98 1.74 -15.58
CA ARG A 94 -12.34 0.32 -15.49
C ARG A 94 -11.17 -0.63 -15.76
N ASP A 95 -10.31 -0.30 -16.73
CA ASP A 95 -9.14 -1.11 -17.05
C ASP A 95 -8.10 -1.10 -15.92
N SER A 96 -7.90 0.05 -15.27
CA SER A 96 -7.02 0.17 -14.10
C SER A 96 -7.55 -0.64 -12.92
N ILE A 97 -8.87 -0.57 -12.68
CA ILE A 97 -9.54 -1.37 -11.63
C ILE A 97 -9.42 -2.87 -11.94
N PHE A 98 -9.62 -3.27 -13.20
CA PHE A 98 -9.46 -4.66 -13.64
C PHE A 98 -8.05 -5.17 -13.36
N GLN A 99 -7.02 -4.37 -13.68
CA GLN A 99 -5.64 -4.75 -13.42
C GLN A 99 -5.39 -4.93 -11.90
N LEU A 100 -5.90 -4.03 -11.05
CA LEU A 100 -5.77 -4.14 -9.59
C LEU A 100 -6.40 -5.44 -9.09
N LEU A 101 -7.68 -5.67 -9.42
CA LEU A 101 -8.44 -6.82 -8.95
C LEU A 101 -7.88 -8.14 -9.47
N ARG A 102 -7.57 -8.23 -10.77
CA ARG A 102 -6.97 -9.44 -11.36
C ARG A 102 -5.67 -9.81 -10.66
N THR A 103 -4.78 -8.84 -10.43
CA THR A 103 -3.48 -9.14 -9.81
C THR A 103 -3.66 -9.67 -8.39
N SER A 104 -4.57 -9.09 -7.61
CA SER A 104 -4.90 -9.54 -6.26
C SER A 104 -5.66 -10.88 -6.21
N LEU A 105 -6.42 -11.24 -7.25
CA LEU A 105 -7.18 -12.49 -7.30
C LEU A 105 -6.36 -13.66 -7.84
N VAL A 106 -5.46 -13.44 -8.81
CA VAL A 106 -4.58 -14.49 -9.36
C VAL A 106 -3.66 -15.10 -8.28
N SER A 107 -3.33 -14.34 -7.24
CA SER A 107 -2.58 -14.89 -6.09
C SER A 107 -3.43 -15.82 -5.21
N GLN A 108 -4.76 -15.80 -5.36
CA GLN A 108 -5.73 -16.56 -4.56
C GLN A 108 -6.44 -17.67 -5.35
N SER A 109 -6.58 -17.54 -6.67
CA SER A 109 -7.28 -18.46 -7.57
C SER A 109 -6.53 -18.67 -8.90
N GLY A 110 -6.97 -19.64 -9.70
CA GLY A 110 -6.48 -19.80 -11.08
C GLY A 110 -6.78 -18.58 -11.95
N GLU A 111 -6.09 -18.47 -13.09
CA GLU A 111 -6.11 -17.27 -13.94
C GLU A 111 -7.48 -16.99 -14.60
N GLU A 112 -8.17 -18.03 -15.08
CA GLU A 112 -9.49 -17.88 -15.72
C GLU A 112 -10.56 -17.42 -14.71
N ASP A 113 -10.61 -18.03 -13.52
CA ASP A 113 -11.55 -17.67 -12.45
C ASP A 113 -11.33 -16.24 -11.93
N ALA A 114 -10.07 -15.79 -11.91
CA ALA A 114 -9.71 -14.45 -11.48
C ALA A 114 -10.22 -13.36 -12.44
N GLU A 115 -10.20 -13.59 -13.75
CA GLU A 115 -10.68 -12.61 -14.71
C GLU A 115 -12.20 -12.42 -14.65
N GLU A 116 -12.96 -13.52 -14.57
CA GLU A 116 -14.43 -13.45 -14.44
C GLU A 116 -14.83 -12.75 -13.14
N SER A 117 -14.23 -13.17 -12.02
CA SER A 117 -14.46 -12.55 -10.70
C SER A 117 -14.11 -11.06 -10.68
N ALA A 118 -13.02 -10.65 -11.35
CA ALA A 118 -12.64 -9.26 -11.46
C ALA A 118 -13.68 -8.45 -12.26
N ARG A 119 -14.20 -8.97 -13.38
CA ARG A 119 -15.25 -8.29 -14.17
C ARG A 119 -16.52 -8.06 -13.36
N ASP A 120 -16.97 -9.07 -12.63
CA ASP A 120 -18.16 -8.98 -11.79
C ASP A 120 -17.98 -7.97 -10.65
N MET A 121 -16.81 -7.97 -10.00
CA MET A 121 -16.50 -7.00 -8.95
C MET A 121 -16.46 -5.56 -9.47
N ILE A 122 -15.94 -5.32 -10.67
CA ILE A 122 -15.94 -3.97 -11.27
C ILE A 122 -17.38 -3.46 -11.39
N GLU A 123 -18.31 -4.25 -11.91
CA GLU A 123 -19.70 -3.81 -12.06
C GLU A 123 -20.34 -3.44 -10.70
N VAL A 124 -20.08 -4.25 -9.68
CA VAL A 124 -20.60 -4.00 -8.33
C VAL A 124 -19.97 -2.74 -7.73
N ILE A 125 -18.66 -2.56 -7.88
CA ILE A 125 -17.93 -1.43 -7.31
C ILE A 125 -18.29 -0.13 -8.03
N THR A 126 -18.25 -0.10 -9.36
CA THR A 126 -18.64 1.07 -10.15
C THR A 126 -20.08 1.47 -9.79
N LYS A 127 -21.03 0.55 -9.74
CA LYS A 127 -22.42 0.87 -9.33
C LYS A 127 -22.54 1.48 -7.93
N LYS A 128 -21.62 1.16 -7.01
CA LYS A 128 -21.63 1.69 -5.64
C LYS A 128 -20.89 3.01 -5.51
N MET A 129 -19.86 3.22 -6.31
CA MET A 129 -18.88 4.29 -6.11
C MET A 129 -18.95 5.39 -7.16
N ASP A 130 -19.36 5.09 -8.39
CA ASP A 130 -19.55 6.06 -9.47
C ASP A 130 -20.84 6.88 -9.22
N ILE A 131 -20.69 8.08 -8.63
CA ILE A 131 -21.83 8.89 -8.18
C ILE A 131 -22.44 9.67 -9.34
N ASP A 132 -21.59 10.22 -10.22
CA ASP A 132 -22.00 11.03 -11.36
C ASP A 132 -22.35 10.19 -12.61
N ARG A 133 -22.03 8.88 -12.59
CA ARG A 133 -22.35 7.89 -13.62
C ARG A 133 -21.62 8.11 -14.93
N ASP A 134 -20.38 8.59 -14.86
CA ASP A 134 -19.51 8.77 -16.03
C ASP A 134 -18.79 7.47 -16.46
N GLY A 135 -18.96 6.38 -15.69
CA GLY A 135 -18.34 5.08 -15.93
C GLY A 135 -16.93 4.94 -15.35
N LYS A 136 -16.46 5.93 -14.59
CA LYS A 136 -15.16 5.97 -13.91
C LYS A 136 -15.38 6.31 -12.43
N ILE A 137 -14.31 6.24 -11.64
CA ILE A 137 -14.35 6.61 -10.22
C ILE A 137 -13.32 7.69 -9.99
N SER A 138 -13.76 8.93 -9.84
CA SER A 138 -12.88 10.04 -9.45
C SER A 138 -12.47 9.94 -7.98
N TYR A 139 -11.47 10.72 -7.57
CA TYR A 139 -11.15 10.86 -6.14
C TYR A 139 -12.36 11.33 -5.31
N ALA A 140 -13.20 12.21 -5.86
CA ALA A 140 -14.39 12.72 -5.17
C ALA A 140 -15.42 11.61 -4.94
N ASP A 141 -15.69 10.81 -5.98
CA ASP A 141 -16.55 9.62 -5.93
C ASP A 141 -16.07 8.63 -4.87
N TYR A 142 -14.78 8.30 -4.94
CA TYR A 142 -14.14 7.38 -4.00
C TYR A 142 -14.23 7.89 -2.56
N LYS A 143 -13.80 9.13 -2.30
CA LYS A 143 -13.83 9.74 -0.98
C LYS A 143 -15.24 9.77 -0.41
N GLN A 144 -16.23 10.24 -1.18
CA GLN A 144 -17.62 10.32 -0.73
C GLN A 144 -18.19 8.94 -0.43
N SER A 145 -17.89 7.95 -1.27
CA SER A 145 -18.35 6.58 -1.11
C SER A 145 -17.75 5.91 0.14
N VAL A 146 -16.45 6.09 0.39
CA VAL A 146 -15.78 5.53 1.58
C VAL A 146 -16.23 6.22 2.87
N LEU A 147 -16.43 7.55 2.85
CA LEU A 147 -16.96 8.25 4.02
C LEU A 147 -18.37 7.80 4.38
N LYS A 148 -19.19 7.45 3.38
CA LYS A 148 -20.53 6.89 3.57
C LYS A 148 -20.50 5.43 4.00
N ASN A 149 -19.55 4.64 3.48
CA ASN A 149 -19.38 3.24 3.79
C ASN A 149 -17.88 2.88 3.90
N PRO A 150 -17.31 2.88 5.11
CA PRO A 150 -15.88 2.62 5.33
C PRO A 150 -15.39 1.26 4.84
N MET A 151 -16.28 0.29 4.60
CA MET A 151 -15.92 -1.02 4.02
C MET A 151 -15.43 -0.93 2.58
N LEU A 152 -15.67 0.21 1.90
CA LEU A 152 -15.19 0.44 0.54
C LEU A 152 -13.75 0.97 0.48
N LEU A 153 -13.12 1.25 1.63
CA LEU A 153 -11.77 1.80 1.68
C LEU A 153 -10.77 0.91 0.91
N GLU A 154 -10.88 -0.41 1.07
CA GLU A 154 -9.99 -1.38 0.43
C GLU A 154 -10.71 -2.18 -0.67
N ALA A 155 -11.68 -1.56 -1.35
CA ALA A 155 -12.53 -2.23 -2.36
C ALA A 155 -11.74 -2.82 -3.54
N PHE A 156 -10.53 -2.31 -3.81
CA PHE A 156 -9.67 -2.77 -4.90
C PHE A 156 -8.49 -3.62 -4.42
N GLY A 157 -8.47 -3.99 -3.14
CA GLY A 157 -7.48 -4.86 -2.51
C GLY A 157 -6.77 -4.23 -1.31
N GLN A 158 -6.08 -5.07 -0.52
CA GLN A 158 -5.46 -4.72 0.76
C GLN A 158 -4.27 -3.76 0.59
N CYS A 159 -4.45 -2.51 1.04
CA CYS A 159 -3.42 -1.47 1.07
C CYS A 159 -2.97 -1.12 2.48
N LEU A 160 -3.74 -1.55 3.48
CA LEU A 160 -3.54 -1.23 4.89
C LEU A 160 -3.46 -2.52 5.71
N PRO A 161 -2.74 -2.49 6.85
CA PRO A 161 -2.77 -3.59 7.81
C PRO A 161 -4.16 -3.84 8.37
N SER A 162 -4.46 -5.10 8.66
CA SER A 162 -5.72 -5.44 9.32
C SER A 162 -5.79 -4.84 10.72
N ARG A 163 -7.00 -4.53 11.19
CA ARG A 163 -7.21 -4.03 12.56
C ARG A 163 -6.63 -4.98 13.60
N GLN A 164 -6.69 -6.29 13.34
CA GLN A 164 -6.13 -7.31 14.22
C GLN A 164 -4.61 -7.23 14.28
N ALA A 165 -3.94 -7.10 13.14
CA ALA A 165 -2.49 -6.96 13.08
C ALA A 165 -2.00 -5.67 13.75
N ILE A 166 -2.69 -4.55 13.52
CA ILE A 166 -2.41 -3.28 14.20
C ILE A 166 -2.56 -3.45 15.72
N PHE A 167 -3.65 -4.07 16.17
CA PHE A 167 -3.89 -4.30 17.59
C PHE A 167 -2.78 -5.16 18.21
N SER A 168 -2.47 -6.31 17.61
CA SER A 168 -1.40 -7.22 18.05
C SER A 168 -0.06 -6.50 18.14
N TYR A 169 0.29 -5.70 17.12
CA TYR A 169 1.52 -4.92 17.10
C TYR A 169 1.56 -3.90 18.23
N LEU A 170 0.52 -3.07 18.37
CA LEU A 170 0.45 -2.04 19.41
C LEU A 170 0.49 -2.65 20.81
N THR A 171 -0.24 -3.73 21.08
CA THR A 171 -0.22 -4.37 22.41
C THR A 171 1.14 -4.98 22.76
N THR A 172 1.90 -5.43 21.76
CA THR A 172 3.23 -6.02 21.96
C THR A 172 4.28 -4.95 22.28
N PHE A 173 4.25 -3.81 21.58
CA PHE A 173 5.31 -2.80 21.67
C PHE A 173 4.95 -1.53 22.47
N THR A 174 3.67 -1.30 22.76
CA THR A 174 3.20 -0.11 23.51
C THR A 174 2.65 -0.43 24.90
N SER A 175 2.67 -1.71 25.31
CA SER A 175 2.35 -2.11 26.68
C SER A 175 3.53 -1.86 27.63
N THR A 176 3.90 -0.59 27.81
CA THR A 176 4.66 -0.13 28.98
C THR A 176 4.11 1.23 29.42
N GLY A 177 3.39 1.25 30.54
CA GLY A 177 2.94 2.52 31.15
C GLY A 177 1.54 2.53 31.76
N SER A 178 1.08 1.44 32.37
CA SER A 178 -0.05 1.50 33.32
C SER A 178 0.15 0.47 34.42
N THR A 179 1.17 0.70 35.24
CA THR A 179 1.23 0.13 36.59
C THR A 179 1.63 1.26 37.54
N MET A 180 0.60 1.75 38.24
CA MET A 180 0.54 2.54 39.48
C MET A 180 1.57 3.65 39.72
#